data_AF-A0A1D3TSQ9-F1
#
_entry.id   AF-A0A1D3TSQ9-F1
#
_cell.length_a   1.000
_cell.length_b   1.000
_cell.length_c   1.000
_cell.angle_alpha   90.00
_cell.angle_beta   90.00
_cell.angle_gamma   90.00
#
_symmetry.space_group_name_H-M   'P 1'
#
loop_
_entity.id
_entity.type
_entity.pdbx_description
1 polymer ?
#
loop_
_entity_poly.entity_id
_entity_poly.type
_entity_poly.pdbx_seq_one_letter_code
_entity_poly.pdbx_strand_id
1 'polypeptide(L)'
;MLENRGDYFKERIKELEKEAEHLQMQKQEIKEIITLSTRIFQNTQIVDDIHNINEQLNIEYLRLADVKMKIEKYNEINDLTKQSNEKGKEILEKTIEYEAEYNQYSENIENIETHFQNLVQAAYGEDGVLNYSYENDVKKRSSTGRIKICCQIADENSHGRLYMKINMFDLALFLNRIDNNTGCDLLIHDGSYCKPNPGAKAKVVNYVDNYLKDAEKGQYFITINKSEVEETDLEDFRKKKMIVAANSASTERVFRYQLNIDSDCF
;
A
#
# COMPACT_ATOMS: atom_id res chain seq x y z
N MET A 1 25.81 117.35 32.23
CA MET A 1 25.29 115.95 32.14
C MET A 1 25.95 115.10 31.04
N LEU A 2 27.03 115.55 30.38
CA LEU A 2 27.71 114.80 29.30
C LEU A 2 29.00 114.08 29.74
N GLU A 3 29.68 114.52 30.80
CA GLU A 3 30.95 113.92 31.25
C GLU A 3 30.78 112.56 31.96
N ASN A 4 29.66 112.30 32.64
CA ASN A 4 29.46 111.07 33.43
C ASN A 4 28.99 109.85 32.61
N ARG A 5 28.48 110.06 31.39
CA ARG A 5 28.04 108.95 30.52
C ARG A 5 29.20 108.31 29.76
N GLY A 6 30.17 109.11 29.33
CA GLY A 6 31.33 108.63 28.56
C GLY A 6 32.20 107.66 29.37
N ASP A 7 32.40 107.94 30.65
CA ASP A 7 33.22 107.08 31.53
C ASP A 7 32.49 105.80 31.92
N TYR A 8 31.17 105.84 32.16
CA TYR A 8 30.35 104.64 32.36
C TYR A 8 30.41 103.69 31.16
N PHE A 9 30.30 104.21 29.93
CA PHE A 9 30.41 103.36 28.74
C PHE A 9 31.82 102.80 28.53
N LYS A 10 32.87 103.55 28.87
CA LYS A 10 34.25 103.05 28.82
C LYS A 10 34.52 101.94 29.83
N GLU A 11 34.04 102.08 31.07
CA GLU A 11 34.13 100.99 32.06
C GLU A 11 33.33 99.78 31.61
N ARG A 12 32.10 99.98 31.11
CA ARG A 12 31.27 98.87 30.64
C ARG A 12 31.86 98.15 29.43
N ILE A 13 32.49 98.87 28.51
CA ILE A 13 33.22 98.28 27.38
C ILE A 13 34.39 97.44 27.90
N LYS A 14 35.17 97.94 28.86
CA LYS A 14 36.27 97.17 29.47
C LYS A 14 35.79 95.91 30.18
N GLU A 15 34.67 95.98 30.90
CA GLU A 15 34.06 94.80 31.53
C GLU A 15 33.65 93.76 30.49
N LEU A 16 32.98 94.20 29.42
CA LEU A 16 32.54 93.33 28.34
C LEU A 16 33.71 92.73 27.55
N GLU A 17 34.79 93.49 27.32
CA GLU A 17 36.02 92.98 26.71
C GLU A 17 36.67 91.89 27.57
N LYS A 18 36.73 92.11 28.89
CA LYS A 18 37.27 91.13 29.84
C LYS A 18 36.40 89.87 29.92
N GLU A 19 35.08 90.02 29.86
CA GLU A 19 34.14 88.90 29.83
C GLU A 19 34.23 88.12 28.50
N ALA A 20 34.39 88.82 27.38
CA ALA A 20 34.61 88.21 26.07
C ALA A 20 35.94 87.45 26.00
N GLU A 21 37.03 87.99 26.57
CA GLU A 21 38.31 87.29 26.69
C GLU A 21 38.19 86.02 27.54
N HIS A 22 37.48 86.11 28.68
CA HIS A 22 37.23 84.95 29.53
C HIS A 22 36.41 83.86 28.81
N LEU A 23 35.33 84.24 28.12
CA LEU A 23 34.52 83.29 27.33
C LEU A 23 35.31 82.68 26.17
N GLN A 24 36.21 83.44 25.55
CA GLN A 24 37.07 82.94 24.48
C GLN A 24 38.09 81.93 25.01
N MET A 25 38.66 82.16 26.20
CA MET A 25 39.51 81.18 26.89
C MET A 25 38.73 79.90 27.21
N GLN A 26 37.54 80.00 27.81
CA GLN A 26 36.73 78.83 28.12
C GLN A 26 36.34 78.02 26.88
N LYS A 27 36.02 78.70 25.77
CA LYS A 27 35.72 78.05 24.50
C LYS A 27 36.92 77.27 23.95
N GLN A 28 38.13 77.80 24.14
CA GLN A 28 39.36 77.15 23.71
C GLN A 28 39.64 75.90 24.57
N GLU A 29 39.49 75.99 25.89
CA GLU A 29 39.63 74.84 26.81
C GLU A 29 38.65 73.72 26.45
N ILE A 30 37.37 74.04 26.22
CA ILE A 30 36.36 73.04 25.86
C ILE A 30 36.70 72.38 24.52
N LYS A 31 37.18 73.14 23.54
CA LYS A 31 37.62 72.57 22.25
C LYS A 31 38.78 71.61 22.42
N GLU A 32 39.74 71.92 23.29
CA GLU A 32 40.87 71.05 23.57
C GLU A 32 40.43 69.76 24.25
N ILE A 33 39.51 69.84 25.22
CA ILE A 33 38.92 68.66 25.87
C ILE A 33 38.19 67.77 24.86
N ILE A 34 37.37 68.35 23.98
CA ILE A 34 36.64 67.60 22.94
C ILE A 34 37.62 66.94 21.97
N THR A 35 38.66 67.65 21.55
CA THR A 35 39.65 67.13 20.60
C THR A 35 40.45 65.98 21.23
N LEU A 36 40.85 66.14 22.50
CA LEU A 36 41.55 65.10 23.25
C LEU A 36 40.65 63.87 23.45
N SER A 37 39.40 64.07 23.86
CA SER A 37 38.44 62.99 24.08
C SER A 37 38.13 62.23 22.79
N THR A 38 37.96 62.94 21.67
CA THR A 38 37.72 62.34 20.35
C THR A 38 38.93 61.53 19.88
N ARG A 39 40.15 62.07 20.08
CA ARG A 39 41.39 61.36 19.76
C ARG A 39 41.59 60.13 20.62
N ILE A 40 41.27 60.19 21.91
CA ILE A 40 41.28 59.01 22.80
C ILE A 40 40.30 57.98 22.27
N PHE A 41 39.06 58.36 21.96
CA PHE A 41 38.02 57.45 21.45
C PHE A 41 38.40 56.81 20.10
N GLN A 42 39.03 57.56 19.20
CA GLN A 42 39.51 57.07 17.89
C GLN A 42 40.77 56.20 18.01
N ASN A 43 41.63 56.45 19.00
CA ASN A 43 42.86 55.67 19.22
C ASN A 43 42.61 54.43 20.08
N THR A 44 41.53 54.39 20.86
CA THR A 44 41.13 53.20 21.61
C THR A 44 40.43 52.22 20.70
N GLN A 45 40.90 50.98 20.64
CA GLN A 45 40.30 49.85 19.90
C GLN A 45 38.86 49.50 20.34
N ILE A 46 38.27 50.23 21.29
CA ILE A 46 36.93 50.01 21.85
C ILE A 46 35.85 49.99 20.76
N VAL A 47 35.92 50.89 19.77
CA VAL A 47 34.92 50.93 18.69
C VAL A 47 35.02 49.68 17.81
N ASP A 48 36.24 49.26 17.49
CA ASP A 48 36.50 48.04 16.73
C ASP A 48 36.10 46.79 17.53
N ASP A 49 36.36 46.77 18.84
CA ASP A 49 35.95 45.70 19.75
C ASP A 49 34.42 45.58 19.83
N ILE A 50 33.69 46.69 19.94
CA ILE A 50 32.22 46.70 19.91
C ILE A 50 31.70 46.19 18.56
N HIS A 51 32.35 46.57 17.46
CA HIS A 51 31.98 46.09 16.14
C HIS A 51 32.19 44.57 16.02
N ASN A 52 33.35 44.08 16.44
CA ASN A 52 33.69 42.66 16.46
C ASN A 52 32.73 41.85 17.36
N ILE A 53 32.36 42.37 18.53
CA ILE A 53 31.39 41.74 19.42
C ILE A 53 30.01 41.66 18.75
N ASN A 54 29.56 42.73 18.09
CA ASN A 54 28.28 42.72 17.38
C ASN A 54 28.27 41.73 16.20
N GLU A 55 29.40 41.60 15.48
CA GLU A 55 29.54 40.63 14.40
C GLU A 55 29.49 39.20 14.94
N GLN A 56 30.21 38.90 16.03
CA GLN A 56 30.12 37.62 16.73
C GLN A 56 28.71 37.34 17.23
N LEU A 57 28.02 38.34 17.79
CA LEU A 57 26.65 38.21 18.27
C LEU A 57 25.68 37.87 17.13
N ASN A 58 25.84 38.48 15.96
CA ASN A 58 25.05 38.16 14.78
C ASN A 58 25.30 36.72 14.29
N ILE A 59 26.54 36.25 14.31
CA ILE A 59 26.87 34.86 13.99
C ILE A 59 26.18 33.90 14.96
N GLU A 60 26.19 34.21 16.26
CA GLU A 60 25.50 33.39 17.27
C GLU A 60 23.97 33.43 17.11
N TYR A 61 23.37 34.56 16.73
CA TYR A 61 21.93 34.60 16.41
C TYR A 61 21.57 33.73 15.21
N LEU A 62 22.40 33.71 14.16
CA LEU A 62 22.22 32.82 13.01
C LEU A 62 22.32 31.35 13.42
N ARG A 63 23.31 31.01 14.25
CA ARG A 63 23.46 29.65 14.81
C ARG A 63 22.24 29.25 15.64
N LEU A 64 21.74 30.15 16.49
CA LEU A 64 20.55 29.90 17.29
C LEU A 64 19.31 29.65 16.43
N ALA A 65 19.12 30.42 15.35
CA ALA A 65 18.02 30.23 14.42
C ALA A 65 18.09 28.86 13.72
N ASP A 66 19.28 28.45 13.27
CA ASP A 66 19.49 27.12 12.67
C ASP A 66 19.19 25.99 13.67
N VAL A 67 19.66 26.12 14.92
CA VAL A 67 19.37 25.15 15.98
C VAL A 67 17.87 25.08 16.27
N LYS A 68 17.17 26.22 16.36
CA LYS A 68 15.71 26.24 16.56
C LYS A 68 14.97 25.52 15.43
N MET A 69 15.32 25.82 14.18
CA MET A 69 14.73 25.14 13.01
C MET A 69 14.97 23.63 13.05
N LYS A 70 16.17 23.18 13.47
CA LYS A 70 16.46 21.75 13.66
C LYS A 70 15.58 21.14 14.73
N ILE A 71 15.42 21.79 15.89
CA ILE A 71 14.56 21.32 16.98
C ILE A 71 13.10 21.17 16.50
N GLU A 72 12.58 22.15 15.77
CA GLU A 72 11.23 22.09 15.19
C GLU A 72 11.07 20.89 14.27
N LYS A 73 12.02 20.63 13.37
CA LYS A 73 12.01 19.44 12.50
C LYS A 73 12.08 18.14 13.29
N TYR A 74 12.87 18.07 14.36
CA TYR A 74 12.92 16.88 15.21
C TYR A 74 11.59 16.62 15.93
N ASN A 75 10.90 17.68 16.37
CA ASN A 75 9.58 17.54 16.96
C ASN A 75 8.56 17.03 15.94
N GLU A 76 8.57 17.56 14.71
CA GLU A 76 7.72 17.09 13.62
C GLU A 76 7.97 15.59 13.31
N ILE A 77 9.24 15.17 13.25
CA ILE A 77 9.61 13.76 13.07
C ILE A 77 9.06 12.89 14.21
N ASN A 78 9.13 13.35 15.46
CA ASN A 78 8.60 12.63 16.60
C ASN A 78 7.07 12.48 16.52
N ASP A 79 6.36 13.54 16.15
CA ASP A 79 4.90 13.51 15.98
C ASP A 79 4.50 12.56 14.85
N LEU A 80 5.20 12.61 13.71
CA LEU A 80 5.00 11.67 12.60
C LEU A 80 5.29 10.23 13.02
N THR A 81 6.32 10.00 13.83
CA THR A 81 6.66 8.67 14.35
C THR A 81 5.55 8.16 15.27
N LYS A 82 5.01 9.01 16.14
CA LYS A 82 3.89 8.66 17.01
C LYS A 82 2.64 8.29 16.21
N GLN A 83 2.25 9.11 15.24
CA GLN A 83 1.12 8.82 14.34
C GLN A 83 1.33 7.53 13.55
N SER A 84 2.56 7.27 13.08
CA SER A 84 2.89 6.03 12.39
C SER A 84 2.71 4.80 13.29
N ASN A 85 3.08 4.90 14.57
CA ASN A 85 2.91 3.82 15.53
C ASN A 85 1.43 3.57 15.87
N GLU A 86 0.64 4.63 16.02
CA GLU A 86 -0.80 4.53 16.24
C GLU A 86 -1.50 3.81 15.08
N LYS A 87 -1.18 4.19 13.83
CA LYS A 87 -1.68 3.48 12.64
C LYS A 87 -1.23 2.03 12.58
N GLY A 88 0.02 1.75 12.96
CA GLY A 88 0.55 0.38 13.02
C GLY A 88 -0.25 -0.49 14.00
N LYS A 89 -0.67 0.07 15.14
CA LYS A 89 -1.53 -0.61 16.11
C LYS A 89 -2.91 -0.91 15.55
N GLU A 90 -3.55 0.05 14.89
CA GLU A 90 -4.87 -0.15 14.26
C GLU A 90 -4.83 -1.28 13.22
N ILE A 91 -3.78 -1.30 12.38
CA ILE A 91 -3.60 -2.36 11.37
C ILE A 91 -3.47 -3.73 12.04
N LEU A 92 -2.70 -3.82 13.13
CA LEU A 92 -2.53 -5.07 13.87
C LEU A 92 -3.85 -5.57 14.45
N GLU A 93 -4.62 -4.67 15.08
CA GLU A 93 -5.93 -4.99 15.65
C GLU A 93 -6.89 -5.55 14.59
N LYS A 94 -6.99 -4.89 13.43
CA LYS A 94 -7.80 -5.38 12.29
C LYS A 94 -7.27 -6.68 11.69
N THR A 95 -5.96 -6.87 11.64
CA THR A 95 -5.36 -8.10 11.10
C THR A 95 -5.74 -9.31 11.95
N ILE A 96 -5.77 -9.16 13.28
CA ILE A 96 -6.21 -10.21 14.21
C ILE A 96 -7.71 -10.52 14.00
N GLU A 97 -8.54 -9.49 13.83
CA GLU A 97 -9.98 -9.64 13.58
C GLU A 97 -10.24 -10.44 12.29
N TYR A 98 -9.58 -10.06 11.20
CA TYR A 98 -9.71 -10.75 9.91
C TYR A 98 -9.08 -12.15 9.90
N GLU A 99 -8.00 -12.38 10.65
CA GLU A 99 -7.44 -13.73 10.84
C GLU A 99 -8.44 -14.64 11.58
N ALA A 100 -9.11 -14.11 12.61
CA ALA A 100 -10.17 -14.84 13.30
C ALA A 100 -11.36 -15.14 12.39
N GLU A 101 -11.77 -14.21 11.52
CA GLU A 101 -12.81 -14.42 10.51
C GLU A 101 -12.38 -15.48 9.48
N TYR A 102 -11.15 -15.41 8.98
CA TYR A 102 -10.58 -16.40 8.05
C TYR A 102 -10.61 -17.81 8.64
N ASN A 103 -10.21 -17.95 9.90
CA ASN A 103 -10.17 -19.24 10.60
C ASN A 103 -11.56 -19.89 10.76
N GLN A 104 -12.66 -19.12 10.66
CA GLN A 104 -14.02 -19.70 10.67
C GLN A 104 -14.31 -20.55 9.43
N TYR A 105 -13.56 -20.35 8.34
CA TYR A 105 -13.72 -21.09 7.09
C TYR A 105 -12.75 -22.27 6.93
N SER A 106 -12.04 -22.68 7.99
CA SER A 106 -11.02 -23.73 7.92
C SER A 106 -11.55 -25.04 7.35
N GLU A 107 -12.76 -25.45 7.75
CA GLU A 107 -13.40 -26.68 7.26
C GLU A 107 -13.75 -26.59 5.76
N ASN A 108 -14.30 -25.46 5.33
CA ASN A 108 -14.57 -25.22 3.90
C ASN A 108 -13.29 -25.22 3.08
N ILE A 109 -12.21 -24.62 3.62
CA ILE A 109 -10.89 -24.61 2.98
C ILE A 109 -10.40 -26.05 2.83
N GLU A 110 -10.34 -26.83 3.91
CA GLU A 110 -9.90 -28.23 3.88
C GLU A 110 -10.71 -29.08 2.88
N ASN A 111 -12.02 -28.86 2.81
CA ASN A 111 -12.89 -29.54 1.85
C ASN A 111 -12.59 -29.14 0.39
N ILE A 112 -12.38 -27.85 0.11
CA ILE A 112 -11.97 -27.36 -1.22
C ILE A 112 -10.61 -27.95 -1.63
N GLU A 113 -9.64 -27.96 -0.71
CA GLU A 113 -8.31 -28.52 -0.95
C GLU A 113 -8.39 -30.03 -1.26
N THR A 114 -9.21 -30.76 -0.51
CA THR A 114 -9.49 -32.18 -0.72
C THR A 114 -10.14 -32.45 -2.08
N HIS A 115 -11.16 -31.68 -2.46
CA HIS A 115 -11.79 -31.80 -3.78
C HIS A 115 -10.81 -31.56 -4.92
N PHE A 116 -9.97 -30.53 -4.78
CA PHE A 116 -8.94 -30.25 -5.78
C PHE A 116 -7.96 -31.41 -5.93
N GLN A 117 -7.45 -31.95 -4.81
CA GLN A 117 -6.55 -33.10 -4.84
C GLN A 117 -7.20 -34.31 -5.52
N ASN A 118 -8.46 -34.62 -5.19
CA ASN A 118 -9.20 -35.73 -5.78
C ASN A 118 -9.41 -35.55 -7.30
N LEU A 119 -9.68 -34.32 -7.75
CA LEU A 119 -9.82 -34.01 -9.17
C LEU A 119 -8.50 -34.20 -9.93
N VAL A 120 -7.37 -33.76 -9.36
CA VAL A 120 -6.03 -33.96 -9.95
C VAL A 120 -5.67 -35.44 -9.99
N GLN A 121 -5.96 -36.17 -8.92
CA GLN A 121 -5.75 -37.61 -8.84
C GLN A 121 -6.59 -38.36 -9.89
N ALA A 122 -7.85 -37.95 -10.09
CA ALA A 122 -8.71 -38.53 -11.13
C ALA A 122 -8.18 -38.22 -12.55
N ALA A 123 -7.69 -37.00 -12.80
CA ALA A 123 -7.21 -36.59 -14.11
C ALA A 123 -5.89 -37.26 -14.51
N TYR A 124 -4.90 -37.23 -13.60
CA TYR A 124 -3.50 -37.53 -13.89
C TYR A 124 -2.91 -38.67 -13.04
N GLY A 125 -3.56 -39.08 -11.94
CA GLY A 125 -3.01 -40.06 -11.00
C GLY A 125 -1.84 -39.51 -10.18
N GLU A 126 -1.82 -38.19 -9.97
CA GLU A 126 -0.78 -37.43 -9.29
C GLU A 126 -1.41 -36.54 -8.21
N ASP A 127 -0.58 -36.05 -7.27
CA ASP A 127 -1.03 -35.10 -6.25
C ASP A 127 -1.13 -33.67 -6.80
N GLY A 128 -2.23 -33.01 -6.47
CA GLY A 128 -2.45 -31.58 -6.68
C GLY A 128 -2.33 -30.82 -5.37
N VAL A 129 -1.74 -29.62 -5.42
CA VAL A 129 -1.65 -28.72 -4.25
C VAL A 129 -2.57 -27.53 -4.47
N LEU A 130 -3.56 -27.38 -3.60
CA LEU A 130 -4.32 -26.16 -3.44
C LEU A 130 -4.22 -25.76 -1.97
N ASN A 131 -3.66 -24.59 -1.68
CA ASN A 131 -3.49 -24.11 -0.31
C ASN A 131 -4.01 -22.68 -0.20
N TYR A 132 -4.81 -22.43 0.84
CA TYR A 132 -5.21 -21.08 1.24
C TYR A 132 -4.37 -20.64 2.45
N SER A 133 -3.91 -19.39 2.45
CA SER A 133 -3.20 -18.83 3.60
C SER A 133 -3.53 -17.35 3.77
N TYR A 134 -3.71 -16.91 5.02
CA TYR A 134 -3.93 -15.52 5.34
C TYR A 134 -2.58 -14.80 5.57
N GLU A 135 -2.34 -13.70 4.86
CA GLU A 135 -1.13 -12.90 5.02
C GLU A 135 -1.28 -11.93 6.19
N ASN A 136 -0.67 -12.26 7.33
CA ASN A 136 -0.66 -11.43 8.53
C ASN A 136 0.69 -10.71 8.77
N ASP A 137 1.66 -10.79 7.85
CA ASP A 137 2.93 -10.07 8.01
C ASP A 137 2.69 -8.55 7.99
N VAL A 138 3.22 -7.82 8.97
CA VAL A 138 3.04 -6.36 9.15
C VAL A 138 4.21 -5.55 8.56
N LYS A 139 5.09 -6.17 7.77
CA LYS A 139 6.20 -5.47 7.11
C LYS A 139 5.70 -4.42 6.12
N LYS A 140 6.46 -3.33 5.93
CA LYS A 140 6.11 -2.17 5.06
C LYS A 140 5.78 -2.49 3.58
N ARG A 141 5.98 -3.72 3.11
CA ARG A 141 5.72 -4.15 1.72
C ARG A 141 4.90 -5.44 1.62
N SER A 142 4.39 -5.97 2.72
CA SER A 142 3.56 -7.17 2.67
C SER A 142 2.17 -6.85 2.15
N SER A 143 1.53 -7.85 1.56
CA SER A 143 0.12 -7.79 1.17
C SER A 143 -0.78 -8.16 2.35
N THR A 144 -0.56 -7.52 3.51
CA THR A 144 -1.27 -7.79 4.77
C THR A 144 -2.77 -7.74 4.57
N GLY A 145 -3.48 -8.70 5.16
CA GLY A 145 -4.92 -8.79 5.09
C GLY A 145 -5.48 -9.50 3.85
N ARG A 146 -4.62 -10.04 2.98
CA ARG A 146 -5.06 -10.80 1.79
C ARG A 146 -4.97 -12.29 2.02
N ILE A 147 -5.93 -13.02 1.44
CA ILE A 147 -5.85 -14.47 1.30
C ILE A 147 -4.97 -14.76 0.08
N LYS A 148 -3.90 -15.51 0.28
CA LYS A 148 -3.06 -16.08 -0.76
C LYS A 148 -3.56 -17.47 -1.10
N ILE A 149 -3.73 -17.70 -2.39
CA ILE A 149 -4.14 -19.00 -2.95
C ILE A 149 -2.96 -19.54 -3.74
N CYS A 150 -2.44 -20.68 -3.33
CA CYS A 150 -1.40 -21.40 -4.08
C CYS A 150 -2.06 -22.61 -4.75
N CYS A 151 -2.06 -22.67 -6.08
CA CYS A 151 -2.65 -23.76 -6.84
C CYS A 151 -1.64 -24.30 -7.84
N GLN A 152 -1.21 -25.55 -7.66
CA GLN A 152 -0.12 -26.19 -8.39
C GLN A 152 -0.46 -27.64 -8.75
N ILE A 153 0.00 -28.05 -9.93
CA ILE A 153 0.00 -29.44 -10.40
C ILE A 153 1.35 -29.70 -11.09
N ALA A 154 1.79 -30.95 -11.21
CA ALA A 154 3.03 -31.24 -11.93
C ALA A 154 2.96 -30.77 -13.39
N ASP A 155 4.09 -30.41 -13.98
CA ASP A 155 4.24 -30.00 -15.40
C ASP A 155 3.23 -28.94 -15.90
N GLU A 156 2.86 -27.99 -15.03
CA GLU A 156 1.89 -26.92 -15.32
C GLU A 156 2.32 -25.97 -16.45
N ASN A 157 3.58 -26.04 -16.91
CA ASN A 157 4.08 -25.25 -18.04
C ASN A 157 3.47 -25.67 -19.39
N SER A 158 2.80 -26.82 -19.46
CA SER A 158 2.03 -27.21 -20.65
C SER A 158 0.68 -26.49 -20.68
N HIS A 159 0.35 -25.85 -21.80
CA HIS A 159 -0.90 -25.09 -21.94
C HIS A 159 -2.14 -25.91 -21.53
N GLY A 160 -2.23 -27.19 -21.92
CA GLY A 160 -3.36 -28.04 -21.57
C GLY A 160 -3.50 -28.34 -20.08
N ARG A 161 -2.40 -28.56 -19.35
CA ARG A 161 -2.44 -28.78 -17.90
C ARG A 161 -2.80 -27.48 -17.16
N LEU A 162 -2.29 -26.33 -17.60
CA LEU A 162 -2.65 -25.04 -17.02
C LEU A 162 -4.17 -24.78 -17.09
N TYR A 163 -4.82 -25.04 -18.22
CA TYR A 163 -6.27 -24.86 -18.34
C TYR A 163 -7.06 -25.88 -17.53
N MET A 164 -6.61 -27.14 -17.49
CA MET A 164 -7.22 -28.15 -16.62
C MET A 164 -7.11 -27.76 -15.14
N LYS A 165 -6.00 -27.15 -14.72
CA LYS A 165 -5.84 -26.63 -13.35
C LYS A 165 -6.94 -25.63 -13.00
N ILE A 166 -7.23 -24.68 -13.90
CA ILE A 166 -8.29 -23.68 -13.70
C ILE A 166 -9.65 -24.38 -13.57
N ASN A 167 -9.97 -25.30 -14.47
CA ASN A 167 -11.24 -26.04 -14.40
C ASN A 167 -11.38 -26.85 -13.11
N MET A 168 -10.30 -27.50 -12.65
CA MET A 168 -10.30 -28.27 -11.41
C MET A 168 -10.42 -27.37 -10.19
N PHE A 169 -9.84 -26.16 -10.23
CA PHE A 169 -10.04 -25.15 -9.19
C PHE A 169 -11.51 -24.71 -9.10
N ASP A 170 -12.14 -24.37 -10.23
CA ASP A 170 -13.55 -23.98 -10.27
C ASP A 170 -14.47 -25.13 -9.83
N LEU A 171 -14.16 -26.36 -10.26
CA LEU A 171 -14.87 -27.57 -9.84
C LEU A 171 -14.72 -27.83 -8.34
N ALA A 172 -13.53 -27.67 -7.76
CA ALA A 172 -13.33 -27.86 -6.32
C ALA A 172 -14.18 -26.89 -5.49
N LEU A 173 -14.26 -25.63 -5.92
CA LEU A 173 -15.16 -24.65 -5.32
C LEU A 173 -16.63 -25.07 -5.49
N PHE A 174 -17.02 -25.52 -6.68
CA PHE A 174 -18.38 -25.95 -6.97
C PHE A 174 -18.80 -27.16 -6.12
N LEU A 175 -17.98 -28.21 -6.05
CA LEU A 175 -18.27 -29.40 -5.25
C LEU A 175 -18.38 -29.05 -3.75
N ASN A 176 -17.50 -28.21 -3.23
CA ASN A 176 -17.64 -27.71 -1.86
C ASN A 176 -18.96 -26.97 -1.63
N ARG A 177 -19.48 -26.24 -2.63
CA ARG A 177 -20.80 -25.59 -2.53
C ARG A 177 -21.96 -26.59 -2.57
N ILE A 178 -21.82 -27.69 -3.32
CA ILE A 178 -22.79 -28.78 -3.33
C ILE A 178 -22.89 -29.41 -1.93
N ASP A 179 -21.75 -29.74 -1.33
CA ASP A 179 -21.68 -30.35 0.01
C ASP A 179 -22.30 -29.46 1.08
N ASN A 180 -22.01 -28.16 1.03
CA ASN A 180 -22.46 -27.19 2.02
C ASN A 180 -23.83 -26.57 1.70
N ASN A 181 -24.46 -26.95 0.59
CA ASN A 181 -25.73 -26.41 0.13
C ASN A 181 -25.76 -24.86 0.02
N THR A 182 -24.69 -24.25 -0.47
CA THR A 182 -24.51 -22.78 -0.48
C THR A 182 -24.99 -22.10 -1.76
N GLY A 183 -26.12 -22.55 -2.32
CA GLY A 183 -26.91 -21.82 -3.33
C GLY A 183 -26.41 -21.81 -4.79
N CYS A 184 -25.22 -22.34 -5.08
CA CYS A 184 -24.74 -22.48 -6.46
C CYS A 184 -24.75 -23.95 -6.88
N ASP A 185 -25.85 -24.38 -7.48
CA ASP A 185 -26.06 -25.77 -7.91
C ASP A 185 -25.81 -25.98 -9.41
N LEU A 186 -25.30 -24.97 -10.11
CA LEU A 186 -25.02 -25.04 -11.54
C LEU A 186 -23.65 -24.45 -11.85
N LEU A 187 -22.81 -25.20 -12.56
CA LEU A 187 -21.54 -24.73 -13.12
C LEU A 187 -21.53 -24.95 -14.64
N ILE A 188 -21.11 -23.93 -15.39
CA ILE A 188 -20.99 -24.01 -16.85
C ILE A 188 -19.59 -23.57 -17.28
N HIS A 189 -18.86 -24.44 -17.99
CA HIS A 189 -17.61 -24.12 -18.65
C HIS A 189 -17.78 -24.08 -20.18
N ASP A 190 -17.75 -22.87 -20.73
CA ASP A 190 -17.74 -22.65 -22.18
C ASP A 190 -16.30 -22.54 -22.70
N GLY A 191 -16.05 -23.11 -23.87
CA GLY A 191 -14.73 -23.08 -24.50
C GLY A 191 -13.75 -24.05 -23.87
N SER A 192 -13.28 -24.98 -24.68
CA SER A 192 -12.18 -25.83 -24.32
C SER A 192 -10.86 -25.23 -24.78
N TYR A 193 -10.06 -24.78 -23.81
CA TYR A 193 -8.74 -24.23 -24.10
C TYR A 193 -7.68 -25.34 -24.16
N CYS A 194 -6.94 -25.33 -25.28
CA CYS A 194 -5.79 -26.17 -25.66
C CYS A 194 -5.81 -27.64 -25.23
N LYS A 195 -6.12 -28.54 -26.19
CA LYS A 195 -5.88 -30.01 -26.20
C LYS A 195 -5.12 -30.52 -24.95
N PRO A 196 -5.80 -30.71 -23.80
CA PRO A 196 -5.21 -31.48 -22.72
C PRO A 196 -5.01 -32.92 -23.22
N ASN A 197 -4.24 -33.72 -22.48
CA ASN A 197 -4.16 -35.15 -22.76
C ASN A 197 -5.59 -35.71 -22.90
N PRO A 198 -5.99 -36.32 -24.05
CA PRO A 198 -7.39 -36.57 -24.36
C PRO A 198 -8.17 -37.33 -23.28
N GLY A 199 -7.50 -38.23 -22.55
CA GLY A 199 -8.14 -38.98 -21.46
C GLY A 199 -8.38 -38.17 -20.18
N ALA A 200 -7.62 -37.12 -19.90
CA ALA A 200 -7.69 -36.41 -18.60
C ALA A 200 -9.04 -35.69 -18.42
N LYS A 201 -9.54 -35.05 -19.49
CA LYS A 201 -10.81 -34.33 -19.45
C LYS A 201 -11.99 -35.28 -19.23
N ALA A 202 -11.98 -36.44 -19.91
CA ALA A 202 -13.03 -37.43 -19.76
C ALA A 202 -13.07 -38.04 -18.35
N LYS A 203 -11.91 -38.30 -17.75
CA LYS A 203 -11.81 -38.78 -16.36
C LYS A 203 -12.41 -37.79 -15.36
N VAL A 204 -12.10 -36.50 -15.48
CA VAL A 204 -12.67 -35.46 -14.63
C VAL A 204 -14.19 -35.37 -14.81
N VAL A 205 -14.68 -35.38 -16.05
CA VAL A 205 -16.13 -35.35 -16.32
C VAL A 205 -16.85 -36.55 -15.69
N ASN A 206 -16.29 -37.76 -15.83
CA ASN A 206 -16.86 -38.96 -15.21
C ASN A 206 -16.81 -38.91 -13.68
N TYR A 207 -15.72 -38.40 -13.10
CA TYR A 207 -15.60 -38.23 -11.65
C TYR A 207 -16.69 -37.28 -11.11
N VAL A 208 -16.84 -36.11 -11.74
CA VAL A 208 -17.84 -35.11 -11.34
C VAL A 208 -19.26 -35.65 -11.54
N ASP A 209 -19.55 -36.32 -12.67
CA ASP A 209 -20.87 -36.92 -12.92
C ASP A 209 -21.24 -37.96 -11.86
N ASN A 210 -20.31 -38.83 -11.45
CA ASN A 210 -20.56 -39.78 -10.37
C ASN A 210 -20.79 -39.06 -9.04
N TYR A 211 -19.95 -38.07 -8.71
CA TYR A 211 -20.07 -37.30 -7.48
C TYR A 211 -21.45 -36.60 -7.36
N LEU A 212 -21.88 -35.91 -8.41
CA LEU A 212 -23.17 -35.20 -8.42
C LEU A 212 -24.37 -36.15 -8.36
N LYS A 213 -24.25 -37.36 -8.95
CA LYS A 213 -25.27 -38.40 -8.83
C LYS A 213 -25.36 -38.94 -7.41
N ASP A 214 -24.22 -39.22 -6.78
CA ASP A 214 -24.16 -39.71 -5.41
C ASP A 214 -24.69 -38.66 -4.41
N ALA A 215 -24.44 -37.37 -4.69
CA ALA A 215 -24.99 -36.25 -3.93
C ALA A 215 -26.46 -35.93 -4.25
N GLU A 216 -27.03 -36.53 -5.31
CA GLU A 216 -28.36 -36.25 -5.86
C GLU A 216 -28.62 -34.74 -6.10
N LYS A 217 -27.55 -33.96 -6.35
CA LYS A 217 -27.60 -32.50 -6.37
C LYS A 217 -26.54 -31.91 -7.30
N GLY A 218 -26.87 -30.76 -7.86
CA GLY A 218 -25.98 -29.99 -8.71
C GLY A 218 -26.01 -30.40 -10.19
N GLN A 219 -25.56 -29.50 -11.04
CA GLN A 219 -25.49 -29.69 -12.48
C GLN A 219 -24.20 -29.07 -13.01
N TYR A 220 -23.49 -29.84 -13.83
CA TYR A 220 -22.27 -29.39 -14.49
C TYR A 220 -22.43 -29.46 -16.01
N PHE A 221 -22.14 -28.35 -16.68
CA PHE A 221 -22.18 -28.21 -18.12
C PHE A 221 -20.80 -27.83 -18.62
N ILE A 222 -20.32 -28.50 -19.67
CA ILE A 222 -19.05 -28.18 -20.30
C ILE A 222 -19.19 -28.26 -21.82
N THR A 223 -18.41 -27.49 -22.57
CA THR A 223 -18.25 -27.71 -24.02
C THR A 223 -16.92 -28.41 -24.29
N ILE A 224 -16.94 -29.39 -25.21
CA ILE A 224 -15.78 -30.26 -25.45
C ILE A 224 -15.60 -30.50 -26.95
N ASN A 225 -14.47 -30.07 -27.52
CA ASN A 225 -14.12 -30.44 -28.88
C ASN A 225 -13.90 -31.96 -29.00
N LYS A 226 -14.32 -32.57 -30.12
CA LYS A 226 -14.10 -34.01 -30.36
C LYS A 226 -12.64 -34.42 -30.24
N SER A 227 -11.71 -33.53 -30.63
CA SER A 227 -10.27 -33.79 -30.59
C SER A 227 -9.63 -33.77 -29.19
N GLU A 228 -10.42 -33.53 -28.14
CA GLU A 228 -9.94 -33.42 -26.75
C GLU A 228 -10.32 -34.62 -25.90
N VAL A 229 -11.04 -35.57 -26.48
CA VAL A 229 -11.54 -36.76 -25.82
C VAL A 229 -11.35 -37.93 -26.78
N GLU A 230 -11.00 -39.10 -26.25
CA GLU A 230 -10.89 -40.30 -27.06
C GLU A 230 -12.28 -40.71 -27.59
N GLU A 231 -12.35 -41.32 -28.78
CA GLU A 231 -13.64 -41.72 -29.35
C GLU A 231 -14.39 -42.73 -28.45
N THR A 232 -13.66 -43.58 -27.72
CA THR A 232 -14.24 -44.52 -26.74
C THR A 232 -14.95 -43.79 -25.61
N ASP A 233 -14.37 -42.72 -25.09
CA ASP A 233 -14.98 -41.90 -24.04
C ASP A 233 -16.20 -41.13 -24.58
N LEU A 234 -16.14 -40.66 -25.83
CA LEU A 234 -17.29 -40.04 -26.51
C LEU A 234 -18.44 -41.04 -26.72
N GLU A 235 -18.14 -42.27 -27.13
CA GLU A 235 -19.14 -43.33 -27.23
C GLU A 235 -19.78 -43.65 -25.87
N ASP A 236 -18.98 -43.69 -24.81
CA ASP A 236 -19.48 -43.91 -23.45
C ASP A 236 -20.35 -42.76 -22.96
N PHE A 237 -19.99 -41.52 -23.28
CA PHE A 237 -20.87 -40.37 -23.07
C PHE A 237 -22.18 -40.52 -23.83
N ARG A 238 -22.16 -40.93 -25.10
CA ARG A 238 -23.40 -41.19 -25.89
C ARG A 238 -24.27 -42.27 -25.24
N LYS A 239 -23.68 -43.40 -24.81
CA LYS A 239 -24.40 -44.50 -24.11
C LYS A 239 -25.02 -44.03 -22.80
N LYS A 240 -24.25 -43.28 -22.02
CA LYS A 240 -24.72 -42.63 -20.78
C LYS A 240 -25.62 -41.44 -21.08
N LYS A 241 -26.09 -41.21 -22.32
CA LYS A 241 -26.92 -40.06 -22.74
C LYS A 241 -26.36 -38.70 -22.30
N MET A 242 -25.03 -38.61 -22.16
CA MET A 242 -24.25 -37.47 -21.68
C MET A 242 -23.99 -36.37 -22.70
N ILE A 243 -24.84 -36.26 -23.71
CA ILE A 243 -24.69 -35.24 -24.76
C ILE A 243 -26.06 -34.59 -24.99
N VAL A 244 -26.20 -33.33 -24.56
CA VAL A 244 -27.42 -32.52 -24.77
C VAL A 244 -27.42 -31.83 -26.15
N ALA A 245 -26.26 -31.55 -26.76
CA ALA A 245 -26.18 -30.93 -28.09
C ALA A 245 -24.93 -31.39 -28.88
N ALA A 246 -25.01 -31.52 -30.20
CA ALA A 246 -23.84 -31.81 -31.03
C ALA A 246 -23.89 -31.00 -32.32
N ASN A 247 -22.74 -30.45 -32.75
CA ASN A 247 -22.65 -29.72 -34.01
C ASN A 247 -21.81 -30.53 -35.02
N SER A 248 -22.27 -30.62 -36.27
CA SER A 248 -21.76 -31.58 -37.27
C SER A 248 -20.44 -31.16 -37.95
N ALA A 249 -19.93 -29.95 -37.69
CA ALA A 249 -18.89 -29.35 -38.54
C ALA A 249 -17.42 -29.50 -38.07
N SER A 250 -17.13 -29.97 -36.85
CA SER A 250 -15.78 -30.28 -36.28
C SER A 250 -15.73 -30.18 -34.75
N THR A 251 -16.81 -29.71 -34.12
CA THR A 251 -16.93 -29.47 -32.68
C THR A 251 -18.19 -30.16 -32.15
N GLU A 252 -18.04 -31.12 -31.24
CA GLU A 252 -19.16 -31.62 -30.44
C GLU A 252 -19.39 -30.69 -29.24
N ARG A 253 -20.61 -30.66 -28.68
CA ARG A 253 -20.91 -29.96 -27.42
C ARG A 253 -21.33 -30.99 -26.37
N VAL A 254 -20.36 -31.71 -25.83
CA VAL A 254 -20.63 -32.80 -24.87
C VAL A 254 -21.22 -32.24 -23.56
N PHE A 255 -22.49 -32.52 -23.25
CA PHE A 255 -23.18 -32.07 -22.02
C PHE A 255 -24.00 -33.21 -21.36
N ARG A 256 -23.85 -33.47 -20.05
CA ARG A 256 -24.88 -33.96 -19.08
C ARG A 256 -24.48 -33.49 -17.68
N TYR A 257 -25.38 -33.24 -16.72
CA TYR A 257 -26.55 -34.04 -16.32
C TYR A 257 -27.83 -33.21 -16.09
N GLN A 258 -28.97 -33.75 -16.54
CA GLN A 258 -30.33 -33.31 -16.21
C GLN A 258 -30.80 -34.20 -15.05
N LEU A 259 -31.07 -33.61 -13.88
CA LEU A 259 -31.85 -34.29 -12.84
C LEU A 259 -33.13 -34.82 -13.49
N ASN A 260 -33.51 -36.06 -13.17
CA ASN A 260 -34.85 -36.56 -13.43
C ASN A 260 -35.85 -35.58 -12.82
N ILE A 261 -36.33 -34.64 -13.63
CA ILE A 261 -37.69 -34.15 -13.50
C ILE A 261 -38.48 -35.13 -14.34
N ASP A 262 -39.41 -35.82 -13.70
CA ASP A 262 -40.31 -36.77 -14.33
C ASP A 262 -40.71 -36.31 -15.73
N SER A 263 -40.56 -37.23 -16.67
CA SER A 263 -40.80 -37.07 -18.10
C SER A 263 -42.29 -36.94 -18.42
N ASP A 264 -42.98 -36.00 -17.78
CA ASP A 264 -44.40 -35.70 -17.98
C ASP A 264 -44.66 -34.21 -18.30
N CYS A 265 -43.62 -33.40 -18.51
CA CYS A 265 -43.79 -32.01 -18.95
C CYS A 265 -42.70 -31.62 -19.95
N PHE A 266 -42.80 -32.09 -21.19
CA PHE A 266 -42.55 -31.33 -22.43
C PHE A 266 -43.09 -32.10 -23.63
#